data_AF-A0A3M1QDC5-F1
#
_entry.id   AF-A0A3M1QDC5-F1
#
_cell.length_a   1.000
_cell.length_b   1.000
_cell.length_c   1.000
_cell.angle_alpha   90.00
_cell.angle_beta   90.00
_cell.angle_gamma   90.00
#
_symmetry.space_group_name_H-M   'P 1'
#
loop_
_entity.id
_entity.type
_entity.pdbx_description
1 polymer ?
#
loop_
_entity_poly.entity_id
_entity_poly.type
_entity_poly.pdbx_seq_one_letter_code
_entity_poly.pdbx_strand_id
1 'polypeptide(L)'
;TCLSIYFQRFNLAHTYASHLRNLGLFYREYLRLMAHWLEVLPIPILDVQYEELVAEPERVSRGLVEFCGLPWDERCLRFHETKRAVATASYDQVRKPIYKGSIGRWRNYEAHLGPLLEALGPELETPG
;
A
#
# COMPACT_ATOMS: atom_id res chain seq x y z
N THR A 1 -3.47 -2.98 0.44
CA THR A 1 -3.91 -4.28 -0.13
C THR A 1 -5.36 -4.19 -0.60
N CYS A 2 -5.75 -4.96 -1.61
CA CYS A 2 -7.14 -4.99 -2.12
C CYS A 2 -8.16 -5.31 -1.02
N LEU A 3 -7.84 -6.23 -0.11
CA LEU A 3 -8.71 -6.56 1.01
C LEU A 3 -8.94 -5.39 1.97
N SER A 4 -7.92 -4.57 2.23
CA SER A 4 -8.10 -3.35 3.03
C SER A 4 -9.01 -2.34 2.35
N ILE A 5 -9.00 -2.26 1.01
CA ILE A 5 -9.93 -1.41 0.26
C ILE A 5 -11.35 -1.96 0.35
N TYR A 6 -11.52 -3.29 0.26
CA TYR A 6 -12.83 -3.96 0.36
C TYR A 6 -13.56 -3.71 1.68
N PHE A 7 -12.82 -3.64 2.79
CA PHE A 7 -13.40 -3.35 4.10
C PHE A 7 -13.73 -1.87 4.35
N GLN A 8 -13.41 -0.98 3.41
CA GLN A 8 -13.65 0.46 3.56
C GLN A 8 -14.87 0.89 2.75
N ARG A 9 -15.71 1.73 3.35
CA ARG A 9 -16.86 2.34 2.68
C ARG A 9 -16.42 3.61 1.95
N PHE A 10 -15.86 3.43 0.76
CA PHE A 10 -15.59 4.54 -0.14
C PHE A 10 -16.89 5.09 -0.76
N ASN A 11 -16.85 6.35 -1.18
CA ASN A 11 -17.97 6.98 -1.87
C ASN A 11 -18.18 6.37 -3.27
N LEU A 12 -19.27 6.78 -3.93
CA LEU A 12 -19.68 6.26 -5.25
C LEU A 12 -18.65 6.47 -6.37
N ALA A 13 -17.62 7.31 -6.18
CA ALA A 13 -16.54 7.45 -7.15
C ALA A 13 -15.59 6.25 -7.20
N HIS A 14 -15.61 5.38 -6.18
CA HIS A 14 -14.74 4.21 -6.05
C HIS A 14 -15.54 2.91 -6.21
N THR A 15 -16.28 2.78 -7.33
CA THR A 15 -17.14 1.62 -7.61
C THR A 15 -16.41 0.28 -7.63
N TYR A 16 -15.09 0.29 -7.85
CA TYR A 16 -14.25 -0.90 -7.76
C TYR A 16 -14.11 -1.43 -6.32
N ALA A 17 -14.19 -0.56 -5.32
CA ALA A 17 -13.77 -0.85 -3.95
C ALA A 17 -14.66 -1.88 -3.23
N SER A 18 -15.92 -2.02 -3.62
CA SER A 18 -16.89 -2.90 -2.96
C SER A 18 -17.06 -4.27 -3.63
N HIS A 19 -16.26 -4.60 -4.65
CA HIS A 19 -16.37 -5.87 -5.36
C HIS A 19 -15.00 -6.53 -5.56
N LEU A 20 -14.80 -7.72 -4.97
CA LEU A 20 -13.51 -8.44 -4.97
C LEU A 20 -12.92 -8.66 -6.37
N ARG A 21 -13.76 -9.05 -7.35
CA ARG A 21 -13.32 -9.19 -8.74
C ARG A 21 -12.85 -7.86 -9.35
N ASN A 22 -13.58 -6.77 -9.13
CA ASN A 22 -13.23 -5.46 -9.68
C ASN A 22 -11.95 -4.92 -9.05
N LEU A 23 -11.72 -5.19 -7.76
CA LEU A 23 -10.46 -4.89 -7.08
C LEU A 23 -9.27 -5.60 -7.73
N GLY A 24 -9.41 -6.88 -8.07
CA GLY A 24 -8.34 -7.62 -8.75
C GLY A 24 -8.03 -7.05 -10.14
N LEU A 25 -9.06 -6.79 -10.94
CA LEU A 25 -8.90 -6.17 -12.26
C LEU A 25 -8.28 -4.77 -12.18
N PHE A 26 -8.74 -3.94 -11.25
CA PHE A 26 -8.20 -2.61 -11.04
C PHE A 26 -6.73 -2.64 -10.62
N TYR A 27 -6.36 -3.61 -9.78
CA TYR A 27 -4.96 -3.81 -9.38
C TYR A 27 -4.08 -4.23 -10.56
N ARG A 28 -4.57 -5.07 -11.47
CA ARG A 28 -3.85 -5.42 -12.71
C ARG A 28 -3.63 -4.22 -13.62
N GLU A 29 -4.65 -3.37 -13.78
CA GLU A 29 -4.49 -2.12 -14.54
C GLU A 29 -3.47 -1.18 -13.88
N TYR A 30 -3.44 -1.12 -12.56
CA TYR A 30 -2.38 -0.42 -11.83
C TYR A 30 -0.99 -0.98 -12.16
N LEU A 31 -0.78 -2.31 -12.10
CA LEU A 31 0.50 -2.93 -12.44
C LEU A 31 0.92 -2.63 -13.88
N ARG A 32 -0.01 -2.74 -14.83
CA ARG A 32 0.24 -2.41 -16.25
C ARG A 32 0.65 -0.95 -16.44
N LEU A 33 0.01 -0.02 -15.72
CA LEU A 33 0.37 1.41 -15.76
C LEU A 33 1.74 1.67 -15.13
N MET A 34 2.05 1.06 -14.00
CA MET A 34 3.37 1.18 -13.37
C MET A 34 4.49 0.65 -14.27
N ALA A 35 4.30 -0.52 -14.89
CA ALA A 35 5.25 -1.09 -15.84
C ALA A 35 5.51 -0.14 -17.02
N HIS A 36 4.44 0.45 -17.58
CA HIS A 36 4.57 1.45 -18.63
C HIS A 36 5.33 2.70 -18.15
N TRP A 37 5.02 3.22 -16.96
CA TRP A 37 5.70 4.41 -16.43
C TRP A 37 7.19 4.18 -16.16
N LEU A 38 7.56 2.99 -15.69
CA LEU A 38 8.96 2.60 -15.53
C LEU A 38 9.72 2.57 -16.87
N GLU A 39 9.02 2.28 -17.97
CA GLU A 39 9.61 2.26 -19.31
C GLU A 39 9.72 3.67 -19.92
N VAL A 40 8.71 4.52 -19.76
CA VAL A 40 8.60 5.78 -20.53
C VAL A 40 8.99 7.04 -19.78
N LEU A 41 8.94 7.05 -18.44
CA LEU A 41 9.25 8.26 -17.68
C LEU A 41 10.73 8.31 -17.32
N PRO A 42 11.45 9.40 -17.64
CA PRO A 42 12.85 9.57 -17.27
C PRO A 42 13.00 10.06 -15.82
N ILE A 43 12.13 9.61 -14.92
CA ILE A 43 12.16 9.97 -13.51
C ILE A 43 12.41 8.70 -12.68
N PRO A 44 13.22 8.79 -11.62
CA PRO A 44 13.39 7.67 -10.73
C PRO A 44 12.07 7.39 -9.99
N ILE A 45 11.71 6.12 -9.86
CA ILE A 45 10.58 5.64 -9.07
C ILE A 45 11.13 4.69 -8.01
N LEU A 46 10.72 4.89 -6.76
CA LEU A 46 11.08 4.03 -5.63
C LEU A 46 9.86 3.23 -5.20
N ASP A 47 9.92 1.90 -5.38
CA ASP A 47 8.94 0.99 -4.83
C ASP A 47 9.26 0.68 -3.36
N VAL A 48 8.25 0.78 -2.51
CA VAL A 48 8.38 0.53 -1.06
C VAL A 48 7.47 -0.61 -0.65
N GLN A 49 8.07 -1.73 -0.29
CA GLN A 49 7.33 -2.88 0.22
C GLN A 49 6.85 -2.60 1.64
N TYR A 50 5.55 -2.70 1.86
CA TYR A 50 4.93 -2.38 3.15
C TYR A 50 5.46 -3.30 4.26
N GLU A 51 5.61 -4.59 3.97
CA GLU A 51 6.12 -5.61 4.89
C GLU A 51 7.55 -5.28 5.34
N GLU A 52 8.38 -4.81 4.41
CA GLU A 52 9.75 -4.40 4.69
C GLU A 52 9.79 -3.12 5.54
N LEU A 53 8.97 -2.12 5.20
CA LEU A 53 8.83 -0.88 5.99
C LEU A 53 8.39 -1.19 7.43
N VAL A 54 7.50 -2.16 7.62
CA VAL A 54 7.04 -2.53 8.95
C VAL A 54 8.08 -3.36 9.70
N ALA A 55 8.86 -4.18 9.00
CA ALA A 55 9.92 -5.00 9.58
C ALA A 55 11.14 -4.16 10.01
N GLU A 56 11.55 -3.22 9.16
CA GLU A 56 12.75 -2.39 9.32
C GLU A 56 12.42 -0.89 9.09
N PRO A 57 11.61 -0.25 9.97
CA PRO A 57 11.09 1.10 9.73
C PRO A 57 12.15 2.16 9.51
N GLU A 58 13.23 2.12 10.29
CA GLU A 58 14.29 3.11 10.18
C GLU A 58 15.08 2.97 8.89
N ARG A 59 15.51 1.75 8.55
CA ARG A 59 16.27 1.51 7.31
C ARG A 59 15.48 1.96 6.08
N VAL A 60 14.21 1.57 5.99
CA VAL A 60 13.36 1.93 4.84
C VAL A 60 13.04 3.43 4.83
N SER A 61 12.74 4.03 5.99
CA SER A 61 12.49 5.48 6.07
C SER A 61 13.70 6.31 5.70
N ARG A 62 14.91 5.89 6.09
CA ARG A 62 16.16 6.55 5.70
C ARG A 62 16.35 6.51 4.18
N GLY A 63 16.16 5.33 3.57
CA GLY A 63 16.22 5.19 2.11
C GLY A 63 15.18 6.05 1.38
N LEU A 64 13.97 6.17 1.91
CA LEU A 64 12.94 7.07 1.38
C LEU A 64 13.38 8.55 1.40
N VAL A 65 13.91 8.99 2.53
CA VAL A 65 14.36 10.38 2.73
C VAL A 65 15.55 10.69 1.82
N GLU A 66 16.50 9.77 1.72
CA GLU A 66 17.65 9.86 0.82
C GLU A 66 17.23 9.91 -0.65
N PHE A 67 16.32 9.03 -1.07
CA PHE A 67 15.77 9.02 -2.42
C PHE A 67 15.11 10.36 -2.80
N CYS A 68 14.45 11.01 -1.83
CA CYS A 68 13.88 12.34 -2.01
C CYS A 68 14.92 13.48 -2.02
N GLY A 69 16.21 13.18 -1.78
CA GLY A 69 17.27 14.19 -1.64
C GLY A 69 17.12 15.07 -0.40
N LEU A 70 16.45 14.57 0.65
CA LEU A 70 16.16 15.32 1.87
C LEU A 70 17.12 14.93 3.01
N PRO A 71 17.41 15.84 3.96
CA PRO A 71 18.18 15.49 5.15
C PRO A 71 17.35 14.62 6.11
N TRP A 72 18.01 13.66 6.76
CA TRP A 72 17.38 12.82 7.78
C TRP A 72 16.92 13.61 9.01
N ASP A 73 15.74 13.24 9.51
CA ASP A 73 15.21 13.73 10.78
C ASP A 73 14.56 12.59 11.57
N GLU A 74 14.94 12.43 12.83
CA GLU A 74 14.41 11.42 13.74
C GLU A 74 12.87 11.50 13.91
N ARG A 75 12.26 12.65 13.60
CA ARG A 75 10.80 12.82 13.57
C ARG A 75 10.11 11.93 12.53
N CYS A 76 10.83 11.44 11.52
CA CYS A 76 10.31 10.44 10.58
C CYS A 76 9.85 9.16 11.29
N LEU A 77 10.52 8.75 12.36
CA LEU A 77 10.14 7.59 13.18
C LEU A 77 9.03 7.90 14.19
N ARG A 78 8.87 9.18 14.54
CA ARG A 78 7.85 9.68 15.48
C ARG A 78 6.68 10.35 14.76
N PHE A 79 6.36 9.91 13.54
CA PHE A 79 5.29 10.49 12.72
C PHE A 79 3.94 10.56 13.45
N HIS A 80 3.65 9.62 14.35
CA HIS A 80 2.41 9.52 15.12
C HIS A 80 2.24 10.65 16.17
N GLU A 81 3.31 11.36 16.53
CA GLU A 81 3.28 12.51 17.44
C GLU A 81 2.78 13.80 16.76
N THR A 82 2.60 13.77 15.44
CA THR A 82 2.13 14.94 14.69
C THR A 82 0.71 15.36 15.10
N LYS A 83 0.52 16.67 15.27
CA LYS A 83 -0.79 17.27 15.59
C LYS A 83 -1.60 17.64 14.35
N ARG A 84 -1.05 17.46 13.14
CA ARG A 84 -1.78 17.80 11.89
C ARG A 84 -3.09 17.02 11.79
N ALA A 85 -4.10 17.64 11.21
CA ALA A 85 -5.31 16.94 10.82
C ALA A 85 -4.95 15.92 9.73
N VAL A 86 -5.44 14.69 9.88
CA VAL A 86 -5.32 13.63 8.88
C VAL A 86 -6.74 13.26 8.47
N ALA A 87 -7.11 13.52 7.22
CA ALA A 87 -8.43 13.18 6.68
C ALA A 87 -8.32 11.94 5.79
N THR A 88 -8.06 10.77 6.38
CA THR A 88 -7.95 9.49 5.65
C THR A 88 -8.75 8.39 6.34
N ALA A 89 -9.14 7.36 5.59
CA ALA A 89 -9.83 6.18 6.13
C ALA A 89 -8.98 5.39 7.16
N SER A 90 -7.67 5.65 7.20
CA SER A 90 -6.71 5.07 8.15
C SER A 90 -6.34 6.02 9.29
N TYR A 91 -7.18 7.02 9.60
CA TYR A 91 -6.91 8.04 10.64
C TYR A 91 -6.42 7.46 11.97
N ASP A 92 -7.16 6.50 12.52
CA ASP A 92 -6.79 5.89 13.81
C ASP A 92 -5.52 5.02 13.73
N GLN A 93 -5.17 4.55 12.53
CA GLN A 93 -3.98 3.72 12.31
C GLN A 93 -2.72 4.59 12.22
N VAL A 94 -2.78 5.72 11.50
CA VAL A 94 -1.62 6.62 11.33
C VAL A 94 -1.26 7.38 12.61
N ARG A 95 -2.15 7.40 13.60
CA ARG A 95 -1.88 7.96 14.94
C ARG A 95 -1.20 6.99 15.90
N LYS A 96 -0.85 5.78 15.44
CA LYS A 96 -0.14 4.78 16.23
C LYS A 96 1.28 4.58 15.66
N PRO A 97 2.24 4.14 16.49
CA PRO A 97 3.51 3.63 15.98
C PRO A 97 3.29 2.54 14.94
N ILE A 98 4.26 2.30 14.05
CA ILE A 98 4.21 1.21 13.09
C ILE A 98 3.96 -0.12 13.82
N TYR A 99 2.98 -0.89 13.33
CA TYR A 99 2.57 -2.15 13.95
C TYR A 99 2.33 -3.24 12.91
N LYS A 100 2.58 -4.50 13.29
CA LYS A 100 2.56 -5.67 12.39
C LYS A 100 1.15 -6.25 12.13
N GLY A 101 0.12 -5.76 12.83
CA GLY A 101 -1.21 -6.37 12.84
C GLY A 101 -1.97 -6.38 11.50
N SER A 102 -1.54 -5.60 10.51
CA SER A 102 -2.12 -5.64 9.16
C SER A 102 -1.47 -6.72 8.27
N ILE A 103 -0.27 -7.18 8.60
CA ILE A 103 0.45 -8.21 7.83
C ILE A 103 -0.26 -9.54 7.99
N GLY A 104 -0.53 -10.23 6.86
CA GLY A 104 -1.15 -11.54 6.86
C GLY A 104 -2.64 -11.56 7.23
N ARG A 105 -3.28 -10.40 7.50
CA ARG A 105 -4.72 -10.32 7.84
C ARG A 105 -5.62 -11.01 6.81
N TRP A 106 -5.21 -11.04 5.55
CA TRP A 106 -5.96 -11.67 4.47
C TRP A 106 -6.14 -13.18 4.63
N ARG A 107 -5.21 -13.86 5.33
CA ARG A 107 -5.28 -15.31 5.58
C ARG A 107 -6.55 -15.70 6.34
N ASN A 108 -7.02 -14.85 7.25
CA ASN A 108 -8.26 -15.05 7.99
C ASN A 108 -9.51 -15.06 7.08
N TYR A 109 -9.40 -14.54 5.87
CA TYR A 109 -10.50 -14.42 4.90
C TYR A 109 -10.23 -15.19 3.62
N GLU A 110 -9.16 -15.96 3.54
CA GLU A 110 -8.66 -16.63 2.33
C GLU A 110 -9.75 -17.40 1.60
N ALA A 111 -10.58 -18.14 2.33
CA ALA A 111 -11.72 -18.89 1.80
C ALA A 111 -12.76 -18.03 1.05
N HIS A 112 -12.79 -16.73 1.27
CA HIS A 112 -13.70 -15.77 0.63
C HIS A 112 -13.06 -14.95 -0.48
N LEU A 113 -11.75 -15.09 -0.72
CA LEU A 113 -11.00 -14.27 -1.68
C LEU A 113 -10.97 -14.85 -3.09
N GLY A 114 -11.66 -15.96 -3.37
CA GLY A 114 -11.67 -16.64 -4.68
C GLY A 114 -11.83 -15.67 -5.87
N PRO A 115 -12.88 -14.83 -5.93
CA PRO A 115 -13.07 -13.89 -7.03
C PRO A 115 -11.96 -12.84 -7.18
N LEU A 116 -11.29 -12.48 -6.08
CA LEU A 116 -10.14 -11.57 -6.10
C LEU A 116 -8.91 -12.29 -6.65
N LEU A 117 -8.60 -13.49 -6.16
CA LEU A 117 -7.44 -14.28 -6.59
C LEU A 117 -7.54 -14.64 -8.08
N GLU A 118 -8.71 -15.05 -8.55
CA GLU A 118 -8.98 -15.30 -9.98
C GLU A 118 -8.74 -14.04 -10.83
N ALA A 119 -9.20 -12.88 -10.36
CA ALA A 119 -9.06 -11.63 -11.10
C ALA A 119 -7.63 -11.09 -11.10
N LEU A 120 -6.85 -11.36 -10.05
CA LEU A 120 -5.43 -11.01 -9.97
C LEU A 120 -4.59 -11.84 -10.94
N GLY A 121 -5.01 -13.08 -11.22
CA GLY A 121 -4.32 -13.97 -12.15
C GLY A 121 -3.01 -14.53 -11.60
N PRO A 122 -2.36 -15.44 -12.35
CA PRO A 122 -1.11 -16.09 -11.94
C PRO A 122 0.11 -15.16 -12.00
N GLU A 123 -0.01 -14.01 -12.67
CA GLU A 123 1.05 -13.02 -12.94
C GLU A 123 1.41 -12.16 -11.73
N LEU A 124 0.90 -12.47 -10.53
CA LEU A 124 1.41 -11.89 -9.28
C LEU A 124 2.78 -12.48 -8.93
N GLU A 125 3.74 -12.34 -9.84
CA GLU A 125 5.12 -12.25 -9.43
C GLU A 125 5.24 -10.91 -8.70
N THR A 126 5.49 -10.98 -7.40
CA THR A 126 5.95 -9.83 -6.62
C THR A 126 7.05 -9.14 -7.41
N PRO A 127 6.92 -7.84 -7.74
CA PRO A 127 8.08 -7.07 -8.17
C PRO A 127 9.13 -7.23 -7.06
N GLY A 128 10.28 -7.80 -7.43
CA GLY A 128 11.40 -8.08 -6.53
C GLY A 128 12.01 -6.83 -5.92
#